data_AF-A0AAX1L6Q6-F1
#
_entry.id   AF-A0AAX1L6Q6-F1
#
_cell.length_a   1.000
_cell.length_b   1.000
_cell.length_c   1.000
_cell.angle_alpha   90.00
_cell.angle_beta   90.00
_cell.angle_gamma   90.00
#
_symmetry.space_group_name_H-M   'P 1'
#
loop_
_entity.id
_entity.type
_entity.pdbx_description
1 polymer ?
#
loop_
_entity_poly.entity_id
_entity_poly.type
_entity_poly.pdbx_seq_one_letter_code
_entity_poly.pdbx_strand_id
1 'polypeptide(L)' 'MLITRLLQSFNSTLKREVLQDRETFANQLECRRQVFRWCARYNTSRRHSWCGYETPNTFEEKQMYRVA' A
#
# COMPACT_ATOMS: atom_id res chain seq x y z
N MET A 1 5.87 -14.08 -11.20
CA MET A 1 4.77 -13.27 -11.80
C MET A 1 3.68 -12.85 -10.77
N LEU A 2 3.92 -12.97 -9.45
CA LEU A 2 2.93 -12.71 -8.39
C LEU A 2 3.15 -11.38 -7.64
N ILE A 3 4.42 -11.01 -7.39
CA ILE A 3 4.81 -9.71 -6.80
C ILE A 3 4.29 -8.53 -7.65
N THR A 4 4.23 -8.71 -8.97
CA THR A 4 3.82 -7.68 -9.92
C THR A 4 2.36 -7.25 -9.75
N ARG A 5 1.44 -8.17 -9.41
CA ARG A 5 0.01 -7.84 -9.26
C ARG A 5 -0.29 -7.03 -8.00
N LEU A 6 0.40 -7.34 -6.89
CA LEU A 6 0.28 -6.56 -5.65
C LEU A 6 0.83 -5.15 -5.85
N LEU A 7 2.01 -5.03 -6.47
CA LEU A 7 2.62 -3.74 -6.80
C LEU A 7 1.76 -2.90 -7.76
N GLN A 8 1.13 -3.54 -8.76
CA GLN A 8 0.19 -2.86 -9.66
C GLN A 8 -1.02 -2.32 -8.90
N SER A 9 -1.66 -3.13 -8.05
CA SER A 9 -2.79 -2.69 -7.23
C SER A 9 -2.41 -1.59 -6.24
N PHE A 10 -1.22 -1.70 -5.64
CA PHE A 10 -0.64 -0.68 -4.76
C PHE A 10 -0.49 0.66 -5.49
N ASN A 11 0.23 0.67 -6.61
CA ASN A 11 0.49 1.90 -7.38
C ASN A 11 -0.79 2.52 -7.94
N SER A 12 -1.73 1.70 -8.44
CA SER A 12 -3.03 2.21 -8.92
C SER A 12 -3.85 2.84 -7.81
N THR A 13 -3.88 2.23 -6.62
CA THR A 13 -4.63 2.80 -5.48
C THR A 13 -3.93 4.06 -4.94
N LEU A 14 -2.60 4.04 -4.84
CA LEU A 14 -1.79 5.18 -4.39
C LEU A 14 -2.08 6.41 -5.26
N LYS A 15 -2.01 6.24 -6.59
CA LYS A 15 -2.32 7.32 -7.53
C LYS A 15 -3.76 7.82 -7.37
N ARG A 16 -4.74 6.92 -7.25
CA ARG A 16 -6.14 7.32 -7.13
C ARG A 16 -6.46 8.06 -5.82
N GLU A 17 -5.96 7.58 -4.69
CA GLU A 17 -6.33 8.13 -3.38
C GLU A 17 -5.45 9.31 -2.93
N VAL A 18 -4.18 9.33 -3.34
CA VAL A 18 -3.21 10.37 -2.94
C VAL A 18 -3.07 11.44 -4.02
N LEU A 19 -3.01 11.06 -5.30
CA LEU A 19 -2.87 12.02 -6.40
C LEU A 19 -4.23 12.62 -6.80
N GLN A 20 -5.34 11.88 -6.63
CA GLN A 20 -6.71 12.35 -6.87
C GLN A 20 -6.88 13.03 -8.25
N ASP A 21 -6.43 12.34 -9.30
CA ASP A 21 -6.48 12.83 -10.69
C ASP A 21 -5.63 14.09 -10.98
N ARG A 22 -4.82 14.55 -10.02
CA ARG A 22 -3.79 15.58 -10.28
C ARG A 22 -2.62 14.98 -11.04
N GLU A 23 -2.01 15.74 -11.92
CA GLU A 23 -0.81 15.30 -12.64
C GLU A 23 0.45 15.39 -11.77
N THR A 24 0.49 16.35 -10.84
CA THR A 24 1.65 16.61 -9.97
C THR A 24 1.24 17.07 -8.57
N PHE A 25 2.16 16.90 -7.61
CA PHE A 25 2.02 17.48 -6.28
C PHE A 25 2.49 18.94 -6.29
N ALA A 26 1.84 19.78 -5.50
CA ALA A 26 2.21 21.20 -5.38
C ALA A 26 3.61 21.41 -4.80
N ASN A 27 4.10 20.45 -4.00
CA ASN A 27 5.36 20.55 -3.27
C ASN A 27 5.81 19.17 -2.76
N GLN A 28 7.13 19.00 -2.63
CA GLN A 28 7.72 17.72 -2.24
C GLN A 28 7.38 17.32 -0.80
N LEU A 29 7.24 18.29 0.10
CA LEU A 29 6.87 18.04 1.49
C LEU A 29 5.46 17.46 1.62
N GLU A 30 4.49 18.03 0.91
CA GLU A 30 3.11 17.51 0.90
C GLU A 30 3.03 16.12 0.28
N CYS A 31 3.73 15.89 -0.83
CA CYS A 31 3.86 14.56 -1.41
C CYS A 31 4.35 13.54 -0.37
N ARG A 32 5.46 13.82 0.32
CA ARG A 32 6.00 12.92 1.35
C ARG A 32 5.01 12.67 2.49
N ARG A 33 4.36 13.71 3.02
CA ARG A 33 3.41 13.57 4.15
C ARG A 33 2.18 12.76 3.75
N GLN A 34 1.61 13.04 2.59
CA GLN A 34 0.40 12.36 2.12
C GLN A 34 0.69 10.91 1.74
N VAL A 35 1.78 10.65 1.00
CA VAL A 35 2.21 9.28 0.65
C VAL A 35 2.54 8.49 1.91
N PHE A 36 3.30 9.05 2.85
CA PHE A 36 3.67 8.32 4.07
C PHE A 36 2.46 7.98 4.93
N ARG A 37 1.56 8.96 5.16
CA ARG A 37 0.30 8.73 5.88
C ARG A 37 -0.56 7.67 5.18
N TRP A 38 -0.61 7.71 3.85
CA TRP A 38 -1.37 6.75 3.07
C TRP A 38 -0.76 5.35 3.15
N CYS A 39 0.56 5.19 3.01
CA CYS A 39 1.26 3.91 3.15
C CYS A 39 1.03 3.30 4.53
N ALA A 40 1.15 4.09 5.60
CA ALA A 40 0.88 3.61 6.96
C ALA A 40 -0.56 3.10 7.11
N ARG A 41 -1.54 3.80 6.54
CA ARG A 41 -2.95 3.35 6.52
C ARG A 41 -3.15 2.10 5.67
N TYR A 42 -2.53 2.04 4.49
CA TYR A 42 -2.64 0.90 3.57
C TYR A 42 -2.15 -0.39 4.26
N ASN A 43 -0.97 -0.32 4.88
CA ASN A 43 -0.33 -1.48 5.52
C ASN A 43 -1.06 -1.99 6.76
N THR A 44 -1.81 -1.12 7.46
CA THR A 44 -2.49 -1.44 8.73
C THR A 44 -3.98 -1.73 8.58
N SER A 45 -4.64 -1.15 7.58
CA SER A 45 -6.10 -1.17 7.49
C SER A 45 -6.63 -1.86 6.23
N ARG A 46 -5.85 -1.90 5.14
CA ARG A 46 -6.34 -2.43 3.86
C ARG A 46 -6.29 -3.94 3.87
N ARG A 47 -7.43 -4.58 3.65
CA ARG A 47 -7.53 -6.04 3.53
C ARG A 47 -7.46 -6.44 2.06
N HIS A 48 -6.65 -7.44 1.75
CA HIS A 48 -6.50 -7.96 0.40
C HIS A 48 -7.07 -9.36 0.29
N SER A 49 -7.89 -9.62 -0.72
CA SER A 49 -8.39 -10.98 -1.01
C SER A 49 -7.25 -11.98 -1.22
N TRP A 50 -6.12 -11.51 -1.75
CA TRP A 50 -4.91 -12.32 -1.92
C TRP A 50 -4.21 -12.64 -0.58
N CYS A 51 -4.20 -11.71 0.38
CA CYS A 51 -3.70 -11.95 1.74
C CYS A 51 -4.75 -12.63 2.65
N GLY A 52 -5.74 -13.33 2.09
CA GLY A 52 -6.79 -13.98 2.89
C GLY A 52 -7.72 -13.01 3.63
N TYR A 53 -7.94 -11.82 3.07
CA TYR A 53 -8.63 -10.68 3.71
C TYR A 53 -7.91 -10.13 4.94
N GLU A 54 -6.60 -10.34 5.02
CA GLU A 54 -5.75 -9.77 6.07
C GLU A 54 -5.02 -8.52 5.57
N THR A 55 -4.49 -7.75 6.52
CA THR A 55 -3.67 -6.59 6.20
C THR A 55 -2.27 -7.02 5.78
N PRO A 56 -1.55 -6.24 4.95
CA PRO A 56 -0.19 -6.56 4.55
C PRO A 56 0.72 -6.84 5.73
N ASN A 57 0.66 -6.03 6.80
CA ASN A 57 1.46 -6.25 8.01
C ASN A 57 1.15 -7.58 8.69
N THR A 58 -0.13 -7.92 8.88
CA THR A 58 -0.53 -9.20 9.49
C THR A 58 -0.13 -10.39 8.64
N PHE A 59 -0.23 -10.26 7.32
CA PHE A 59 0.20 -11.31 6.40
C PHE A 59 1.72 -11.53 6.47
N GLU A 60 2.52 -10.47 6.42
CA GLU A 60 3.98 -10.58 6.54
C GLU A 60 4.40 -11.15 7.89
N GLU A 61 3.79 -10.70 8.98
CA GLU A 61 4.03 -11.24 10.32
C GLU A 61 3.77 -12.76 10.38
N LYS A 62 2.65 -13.24 9.85
CA LYS A 62 2.34 -14.67 9.74
C LYS A 62 3.30 -15.46 8.84
N GLN A 63 3.84 -14.82 7.80
CA GLN A 63 4.85 -15.44 6.93
C GLN A 63 6.20 -15.53 7.65
N MET A 64 6.58 -14.54 8.45
CA MET A 64 7.83 -14.57 9.22
C MET A 64 7.87 -15.73 10.22
N TYR A 65 6.75 -16.03 10.88
CA TYR A 65 6.64 -17.20 11.78
C TYR A 65 6.61 -18.55 11.07
N ARG A 66 6.45 -18.59 9.74
CA ARG A 66 6.48 -19.83 8.94
C ARG A 66 7.88 -20.24 8.49
N VAL A 67 8.84 -19.33 8.54
CA VAL A 67 10.23 -19.54 8.10
C VAL A 67 11.21 -19.71 9.27
N ALA A 68 10.74 -19.49 10.51
CA ALA A 68 11.45 -19.80 11.75
C ALA A 68 11.08 -21.19 12.25
#